data_AF-A0A2T2S534-F1
#
_entry.id   AF-A0A2T2S534-F1
#
_cell.length_a   1.000
_cell.length_b   1.000
_cell.length_c   1.000
_cell.angle_alpha   90.00
_cell.angle_beta   90.00
_cell.angle_gamma   90.00
#
_symmetry.space_group_name_H-M   'P 1'
#
loop_
_entity.id
_entity.type
_entity.pdbx_description
1 polymer ?
#
loop_
_entity_poly.entity_id
_entity_poly.type
_entity_poly.pdbx_seq_one_letter_code
_entity_poly.pdbx_strand_id
1 'polypeptide(L)'
;MPTKTCLVWIRNDLRVRDHAPLRHAADHYDRVVPVYCFDPRHVGTTMFDLPKMSAIRARFLCESVQDLCDSLRDLGADLVVRRGKPETVLPKLVRRVDAEEVAMFQEIGTEERQVEDAVKDALKGTDATPGFFWG
;
A
#
# COMPACT_ATOMS: atom_id res chain seq x y z
N MET A 1 9.12 -26.14 3.58
CA MET A 1 8.60 -25.10 4.49
C MET A 1 7.60 -24.28 3.68
N PRO A 2 6.45 -23.88 4.23
CA PRO A 2 5.58 -22.92 3.55
C PRO A 2 6.33 -21.61 3.32
N THR A 3 6.13 -20.98 2.16
CA THR A 3 6.78 -19.73 1.76
C THR A 3 6.18 -18.58 2.56
N LYS A 4 7.00 -17.91 3.38
CA LYS A 4 6.54 -16.77 4.16
C LYS A 4 6.34 -15.57 3.24
N THR A 5 5.12 -15.04 3.20
CA THR A 5 4.77 -13.92 2.32
C THR A 5 4.42 -12.67 3.13
N CYS A 6 4.98 -11.52 2.76
CA CYS A 6 4.62 -10.21 3.30
C CYS A 6 4.08 -9.31 2.18
N LEU A 7 2.94 -8.68 2.44
CA LEU A 7 2.41 -7.61 1.62
C LEU A 7 2.97 -6.27 2.11
N VAL A 8 3.50 -5.46 1.22
CA VAL A 8 3.96 -4.11 1.56
C VAL A 8 3.00 -3.11 0.93
N TRP A 9 2.19 -2.45 1.76
CA TRP A 9 1.21 -1.47 1.29
C TRP A 9 1.85 -0.09 1.20
N ILE A 10 2.09 0.34 -0.04
CA ILE A 10 2.68 1.63 -0.39
C ILE A 10 1.56 2.63 -0.68
N ARG A 11 1.71 3.85 -0.17
CA ARG A 11 0.79 4.98 -0.29
C ARG A 11 1.50 6.25 -0.77
N ASN A 12 1.90 7.13 0.15
CA ASN A 12 2.55 8.42 -0.11
C ASN A 12 4.09 8.27 -0.19
N ASP A 13 4.57 7.10 0.15
CA ASP A 13 5.93 6.59 0.25
C ASP A 13 6.37 5.90 -1.06
N LEU A 14 6.09 6.50 -2.22
CA LEU A 14 6.39 5.95 -3.56
C LEU A 14 7.90 5.94 -3.88
N ARG A 15 8.67 5.15 -3.13
CA ARG A 15 10.12 5.04 -3.23
C ARG A 15 10.58 3.63 -2.85
N VAL A 16 11.70 3.17 -3.40
CA VAL A 16 12.36 1.93 -2.94
C VAL A 16 13.48 2.19 -1.94
N ARG A 17 14.16 3.35 -2.07
CA ARG A 17 15.26 3.75 -1.19
C ARG A 17 14.70 4.27 0.14
N ASP A 18 15.38 3.90 1.21
CA ASP A 18 15.03 4.32 2.58
C ASP A 18 13.55 4.05 2.91
N HIS A 19 13.14 2.80 2.67
CA HIS A 19 11.76 2.35 2.85
C HIS A 19 11.72 1.19 3.85
N ALA A 20 11.59 1.53 5.13
CA ALA A 20 11.64 0.57 6.24
C ALA A 20 10.69 -0.64 6.08
N PRO A 21 9.42 -0.49 5.66
CA PRO A 21 8.54 -1.64 5.40
C PRO A 21 9.08 -2.61 4.32
N LEU A 22 9.62 -2.10 3.21
CA LEU A 22 10.20 -2.92 2.15
C LEU A 22 11.46 -3.63 2.65
N ARG A 23 12.30 -2.93 3.42
CA ARG A 23 13.51 -3.49 4.01
C ARG A 23 13.18 -4.62 5.00
N HIS A 24 12.23 -4.39 5.90
CA HIS A 24 11.75 -5.40 6.86
C HIS A 24 11.19 -6.62 6.14
N ALA A 25 10.36 -6.40 5.12
CA ALA A 25 9.79 -7.50 4.34
C ALA A 25 10.88 -8.33 3.64
N ALA A 26 11.89 -7.68 3.04
CA ALA A 26 13.00 -8.34 2.37
C ALA A 26 13.92 -9.13 3.32
N ASP A 27 14.08 -8.67 4.57
CA ASP A 27 14.96 -9.32 5.56
C ASP A 27 14.29 -10.52 6.27
N HIS A 28 12.96 -10.60 6.28
CA HIS A 28 12.21 -11.56 7.13
C HIS A 28 11.25 -12.49 6.39
N TYR A 29 10.95 -12.23 5.12
CA TYR A 29 10.00 -13.02 4.34
C TYR A 29 10.63 -13.55 3.05
N ASP A 30 10.22 -14.75 2.65
CA ASP A 30 10.69 -15.39 1.41
C ASP A 30 10.11 -14.70 0.16
N ARG A 31 8.91 -14.11 0.31
CA ARG A 31 8.20 -13.44 -0.77
C ARG A 31 7.67 -12.08 -0.31
N VAL A 32 8.03 -11.03 -1.06
CA VAL A 32 7.51 -9.68 -0.85
C VAL A 32 6.55 -9.32 -1.97
N VAL A 33 5.37 -8.81 -1.61
CA VAL A 33 4.34 -8.37 -2.56
C VAL A 33 4.03 -6.89 -2.32
N PRO A 34 4.72 -5.97 -3.02
CA PRO A 34 4.39 -4.54 -2.97
C PRO A 34 3.01 -4.29 -3.59
N VAL A 35 2.20 -3.46 -2.94
CA VAL A 35 0.84 -3.12 -3.38
C VAL A 35 0.60 -1.63 -3.31
N TYR A 36 0.03 -1.09 -4.38
CA TYR A 36 -0.50 0.27 -4.42
C TYR A 36 -2.00 0.25 -4.75
N CYS A 37 -2.79 1.00 -3.98
CA CYS A 37 -4.24 1.13 -4.20
C CYS A 37 -4.60 2.56 -4.64
N PHE A 38 -5.09 2.71 -5.87
CA PHE A 38 -5.80 3.90 -6.30
C PHE A 38 -7.16 3.97 -5.59
N ASP A 39 -7.17 4.69 -4.47
CA ASP A 39 -8.34 4.87 -3.64
C ASP A 39 -9.33 5.85 -4.30
N PRO A 40 -10.60 5.45 -4.53
CA PRO A 40 -11.60 6.36 -5.08
C PRO A 40 -11.85 7.59 -4.20
N ARG A 41 -11.53 7.57 -2.90
CA ARG A 41 -11.67 8.73 -2.00
C ARG A 41 -10.73 9.88 -2.33
N HIS A 42 -9.65 9.61 -3.08
CA HIS A 42 -8.72 10.65 -3.53
C HIS A 42 -9.24 11.43 -4.75
N VAL A 43 -10.21 10.87 -5.47
CA VAL A 43 -10.83 11.48 -6.65
C VAL A 43 -12.28 11.83 -6.34
N GLY A 44 -12.55 13.12 -6.21
CA GLY A 44 -13.87 13.64 -5.82
C GLY A 44 -13.78 15.14 -5.56
N THR A 45 -14.78 15.68 -4.86
CA THR A 45 -14.78 17.06 -4.41
C THR A 45 -14.51 17.16 -2.91
N THR A 46 -13.93 18.28 -2.48
CA THR A 46 -13.84 18.67 -1.08
C THR A 46 -15.18 19.25 -0.61
N MET A 47 -15.28 19.62 0.67
CA MET A 47 -16.46 20.28 1.24
C MET A 47 -16.82 21.62 0.60
N PHE A 48 -15.95 22.18 -0.25
CA PHE A 48 -16.16 23.44 -0.98
C PHE A 48 -16.37 23.22 -2.48
N ASP A 49 -16.77 22.01 -2.90
CA ASP A 49 -16.98 21.62 -4.30
C ASP A 49 -15.74 21.76 -5.21
N LEU A 50 -14.55 21.84 -4.61
CA LEU A 50 -13.28 21.87 -5.32
C LEU A 50 -12.77 20.45 -5.57
N PRO A 51 -12.13 20.15 -6.71
CA PRO A 51 -11.51 18.85 -6.93
C PRO A 51 -10.48 18.53 -5.84
N LYS A 52 -10.66 17.39 -5.15
CA LYS A 52 -9.75 16.91 -4.12
C LYS A 52 -8.35 16.59 -4.66
N MET A 53 -8.29 16.23 -5.94
CA MET A 53 -7.05 16.06 -6.68
C MET A 53 -7.16 16.76 -8.04
N SER A 54 -6.22 17.65 -8.33
CA SER A 54 -6.12 18.29 -9.64
C SER A 54 -5.60 17.30 -10.69
N ALA A 55 -5.90 17.56 -11.96
CA ALA A 55 -5.38 16.76 -13.07
C ALA A 55 -3.83 16.73 -13.11
N ILE A 56 -3.18 17.82 -12.69
CA ILE A 56 -1.71 17.92 -12.60
C ILE A 56 -1.18 16.92 -11.57
N ARG A 57 -1.75 16.92 -10.35
CA ARG A 57 -1.35 15.99 -9.29
C ARG A 57 -1.69 14.54 -9.65
N ALA A 58 -2.83 14.30 -10.30
CA ALA A 58 -3.22 12.97 -10.75
C ALA A 58 -2.22 12.41 -11.78
N ARG A 59 -1.79 13.22 -12.74
CA ARG A 59 -0.75 12.83 -13.70
C ARG A 59 0.57 12.50 -13.01
N PHE A 60 1.05 13.39 -12.13
CA PHE A 60 2.28 13.17 -11.38
C PHE A 60 2.23 11.90 -10.52
N LEU A 61 1.07 11.61 -9.92
CA LEU A 61 0.85 10.38 -9.14
C LEU A 61 0.96 9.13 -10.03
N CYS A 62 0.30 9.13 -11.20
CA CYS A 62 0.42 8.01 -12.14
C CYS A 62 1.87 7.81 -12.61
N GLU A 63 2.58 8.88 -12.91
CA GLU A 63 4.00 8.85 -13.29
C GLU A 63 4.87 8.28 -12.15
N SER A 64 4.60 8.69 -10.91
CA SER A 64 5.33 8.21 -9.72
C SER A 64 5.05 6.74 -9.41
N VAL A 65 3.81 6.28 -9.59
CA VAL A 65 3.46 4.85 -9.45
C VAL A 65 4.12 4.01 -10.55
N GLN A 66 4.20 4.55 -11.77
CA GLN A 66 4.91 3.89 -12.87
C GLN A 66 6.41 3.80 -12.59
N ASP A 67 7.05 4.88 -12.16
CA ASP A 67 8.47 4.90 -11.77
C ASP A 67 8.79 3.93 -10.63
N LEU A 68 7.92 3.83 -9.62
CA LEU A 68 8.04 2.83 -8.55
C LEU A 68 7.92 1.40 -9.09
N CYS A 69 7.02 1.16 -10.04
CA CYS A 69 6.84 -0.13 -10.68
C CYS A 69 8.13 -0.57 -11.39
N ASP A 70 8.71 0.33 -12.18
CA ASP A 70 9.95 0.06 -12.91
C ASP A 70 11.14 -0.11 -11.96
N SER A 71 11.24 0.72 -10.92
CA SER A 71 12.25 0.59 -9.85
C SER A 71 12.17 -0.76 -9.10
N LEU A 72 10.97 -1.28 -8.87
CA LEU A 72 10.79 -2.59 -8.24
C LEU A 72 11.16 -3.74 -9.19
N ARG A 73 10.89 -3.60 -10.50
CA ARG A 73 11.28 -4.58 -11.53
C ARG A 73 12.78 -4.69 -11.67
N ASP A 74 13.50 -3.58 -11.61
CA ASP A 74 14.97 -3.57 -11.60
C ASP A 74 15.55 -4.33 -10.40
N LEU A 75 14.79 -4.44 -9.30
CA LEU A 75 15.13 -5.22 -8.11
C LEU A 75 14.59 -6.65 -8.13
N GLY A 76 13.94 -7.08 -9.22
CA GLY A 76 13.36 -8.43 -9.37
C GLY A 76 11.99 -8.64 -8.72
N ALA A 77 11.32 -7.56 -8.32
CA ALA A 77 9.94 -7.57 -7.83
C ALA A 77 8.98 -6.94 -8.86
N ASP A 78 7.69 -6.83 -8.55
CA ASP A 78 6.73 -6.06 -9.35
C ASP A 78 5.70 -5.41 -8.43
N LEU A 79 5.06 -4.33 -8.87
CA LEU A 79 4.07 -3.60 -8.09
C LEU A 79 2.66 -4.06 -8.41
N VAL A 80 1.93 -4.58 -7.42
CA VAL A 80 0.51 -4.90 -7.57
C VAL A 80 -0.30 -3.61 -7.47
N VAL A 81 -0.73 -3.08 -8.61
CA VAL A 81 -1.61 -1.91 -8.68
C VAL A 81 -3.07 -2.33 -8.70
N ARG A 82 -3.90 -1.77 -7.81
CA ARG A 82 -5.35 -1.99 -7.77
C ARG A 82 -6.11 -0.68 -7.67
N ARG A 83 -7.36 -0.68 -8.14
CA ARG A 83 -8.31 0.41 -7.91
C ARG A 83 -9.34 -0.05 -6.88
N GLY A 84 -9.55 0.74 -5.84
CA GLY A 84 -10.50 0.42 -4.77
C GLY A 84 -10.00 0.86 -3.40
N LYS A 85 -10.89 0.75 -2.42
CA LYS A 85 -10.57 1.06 -1.02
C LYS A 85 -9.60 0.02 -0.46
N PRO A 86 -8.45 0.42 0.13
CA PRO A 86 -7.46 -0.49 0.72
C PRO A 86 -8.06 -1.52 1.68
N GLU A 87 -9.00 -1.11 2.54
CA GLU A 87 -9.69 -1.99 3.49
C GLU A 87 -10.53 -3.09 2.82
N THR A 88 -10.86 -2.94 1.54
CA THR A 88 -11.54 -3.99 0.74
C THR A 88 -10.56 -4.79 -0.10
N VAL A 89 -9.48 -4.17 -0.56
CA VAL A 89 -8.50 -4.77 -1.48
C VAL A 89 -7.49 -5.64 -0.72
N LEU A 90 -6.89 -5.11 0.35
CA LEU A 90 -5.80 -5.77 1.08
C LEU A 90 -6.22 -7.13 1.67
N PRO A 91 -7.38 -7.28 2.36
CA PRO A 91 -7.78 -8.59 2.88
C PRO A 91 -8.03 -9.65 1.79
N LYS A 92 -8.39 -9.23 0.56
CA LYS A 92 -8.54 -10.14 -0.57
C LYS A 92 -7.19 -10.57 -1.12
N LEU A 93 -6.22 -9.65 -1.16
CA LEU A 93 -4.86 -9.96 -1.56
C LEU A 93 -4.18 -10.87 -0.54
N VAL A 94 -4.31 -10.58 0.75
CA VAL A 94 -3.81 -11.42 1.86
C VAL A 94 -4.20 -12.88 1.65
N ARG A 95 -5.50 -13.16 1.51
CA ARG A 95 -6.01 -14.53 1.29
C ARG A 95 -5.52 -15.16 -0.02
N ARG A 96 -5.27 -14.35 -1.05
CA ARG A 96 -4.87 -14.84 -2.37
C ARG A 96 -3.38 -15.23 -2.42
N VAL A 97 -2.55 -14.52 -1.67
CA VAL A 97 -1.09 -14.77 -1.65
C VAL A 97 -0.61 -15.44 -0.36
N ASP A 98 -1.53 -15.76 0.55
CA ASP A 98 -1.24 -16.34 1.87
C ASP A 98 -0.23 -15.51 2.65
N ALA A 99 -0.49 -14.19 2.75
CA ALA A 99 0.41 -13.28 3.46
C ALA A 99 0.21 -13.34 4.98
N GLU A 100 1.31 -13.35 5.72
CA GLU A 100 1.36 -13.37 7.19
C GLU A 100 1.38 -11.95 7.79
N GLU A 101 1.84 -10.97 7.01
CA GLU A 101 1.96 -9.57 7.44
C GLU A 101 1.57 -8.61 6.30
N VAL A 102 0.96 -7.48 6.69
CA VAL A 102 0.80 -6.30 5.84
C VAL A 102 1.63 -5.17 6.45
N ALA A 103 2.82 -4.93 5.91
CA ALA A 103 3.75 -3.91 6.38
C ALA A 103 3.49 -2.56 5.68
N MET A 104 3.50 -1.47 6.45
CA MET A 104 3.21 -0.12 5.97
C MET A 104 3.82 0.97 6.86
N PHE A 105 4.10 2.14 6.28
CA PHE A 105 4.37 3.33 7.10
C PHE A 105 3.10 3.81 7.83
N GLN A 106 3.25 4.52 8.94
CA GLN A 106 2.16 5.19 9.65
C GLN A 106 1.90 6.59 9.12
N GLU A 107 0.63 6.95 9.03
CA GLU A 107 0.18 8.29 8.64
C GLU A 107 -0.40 9.07 9.82
N ILE A 108 -0.26 10.40 9.75
CA ILE A 108 -0.72 11.32 10.80
C ILE A 108 -2.07 11.95 10.44
N GLY A 109 -2.35 12.09 9.14
CA GLY A 109 -3.55 12.76 8.63
C GLY A 109 -4.84 12.07 9.05
N THR A 110 -5.91 12.85 9.24
CA THR A 110 -7.18 12.34 9.79
C THR A 110 -7.84 11.34 8.84
N GLU A 111 -7.86 11.62 7.54
CA GLU A 111 -8.42 10.71 6.55
C GLU A 111 -7.58 9.44 6.46
N GLU A 112 -6.26 9.59 6.44
CA GLU A 112 -5.31 8.49 6.33
C GLU A 112 -5.39 7.55 7.53
N ARG A 113 -5.50 8.09 8.75
CA ARG A 113 -5.72 7.29 9.97
C ARG A 113 -7.03 6.53 9.94
N GLN A 114 -8.11 7.15 9.44
CA GLN A 114 -9.39 6.44 9.28
C GLN A 114 -9.25 5.27 8.30
N VAL A 115 -8.48 5.43 7.21
CA VAL A 115 -8.18 4.32 6.30
C VAL A 115 -7.35 3.25 6.98
N GLU A 116 -6.32 3.62 7.74
CA GLU A 116 -5.49 2.65 8.48
C GLU A 116 -6.31 1.85 9.48
N ASP A 117 -7.19 2.51 10.25
CA ASP A 117 -8.02 1.84 11.23
C ASP A 117 -9.03 0.91 10.54
N ALA A 118 -9.63 1.34 9.42
CA ALA A 118 -10.49 0.48 8.61
C ALA A 118 -9.73 -0.73 8.03
N VAL A 119 -8.47 -0.54 7.60
CA VAL A 119 -7.61 -1.64 7.13
C VAL A 119 -7.29 -2.59 8.28
N LYS A 120 -6.89 -2.09 9.47
CA LYS A 120 -6.64 -2.91 10.66
C LYS A 120 -7.86 -3.75 11.01
N ASP A 121 -9.04 -3.13 11.02
CA ASP A 121 -10.29 -3.85 11.31
C ASP A 121 -10.61 -4.91 10.26
N ALA A 122 -10.38 -4.61 8.97
CA ALA A 122 -10.61 -5.56 7.90
C ALA A 122 -9.62 -6.74 7.92
N LEU A 123 -8.39 -6.52 8.38
CA LEU A 123 -7.37 -7.56 8.51
C LEU A 123 -7.66 -8.53 9.67
N LYS A 124 -8.44 -8.15 10.69
CA LYS A 124 -8.88 -9.07 11.77
C LYS A 124 -9.64 -10.28 11.24
N GLY A 125 -10.23 -10.20 10.05
CA GLY A 125 -10.89 -11.32 9.36
C GLY A 125 -9.95 -12.18 8.51
N THR A 126 -8.63 -12.03 8.67
CA THR A 126 -7.58 -12.76 7.96
C THR A 126 -6.51 -13.21 8.95
N ASP A 127 -5.58 -14.05 8.49
CA ASP A 127 -4.45 -14.54 9.29
C ASP A 127 -3.26 -13.55 9.30
N ALA A 128 -3.35 -12.44 8.55
CA ALA A 128 -2.28 -11.46 8.47
C ALA A 128 -2.30 -10.46 9.64
N THR A 129 -1.10 -10.07 10.09
CA THR A 129 -0.91 -9.03 11.10
C THR A 129 -0.50 -7.69 10.47
N PRO A 130 -0.94 -6.55 11.00
CA PRO A 130 -0.50 -5.24 10.51
C PRO A 130 0.88 -4.87 11.09
N GLY A 131 1.84 -4.54 10.22
CA GLY A 131 3.18 -4.07 10.57
C GLY A 131 3.33 -2.57 10.37
N PHE A 132 3.73 -1.83 11.41
CA PHE A 132 3.78 -0.37 11.38
C PHE A 132 5.20 0.16 11.49
N PHE A 133 5.54 1.08 10.61
CA PHE A 133 6.85 1.73 10.55
C PHE A 133 6.70 3.25 10.55
N TRP A 134 7.71 3.96 11.05
CA TRP A 134 7.79 5.42 10.98
C TRP A 134 8.89 5.82 9.98
N GLY A 135 8.63 6.82 9.14
CA GLY A 135 9.59 7.35 8.16
C GLY A 135 8.93 8.11 7.02
#